data_AF-A0A936FX90-F1
#
_entry.id   AF-A0A936FX90-F1
#
_cell.length_a   1.000
_cell.length_b   1.000
_cell.length_c   1.000
_cell.angle_alpha   90.00
_cell.angle_beta   90.00
_cell.angle_gamma   90.00
#
_symmetry.space_group_name_H-M   'P 1'
#
loop_
_entity.id
_entity.type
_entity.pdbx_description
1 polymer ?
#
loop_
_entity_poly.entity_id
_entity_poly.type
_entity_poly.pdbx_seq_one_letter_code
_entity_poly.pdbx_strand_id
1 'polypeptide(L)'
;MKLFFFFLFNICLIYSCFGQKDWEKKLQSQLILAEDGATIDLEAGNFVLSKSISLESKKNITIRGKGMDKTILSFKGQTQGAEGLKISNAENIVLENFTIQDSKGDAIKTMHVDRIVFRKVKTEWTGKPKKENGSYGLYPVSCTNVLIDSCVAIGASDAGIYVGQSKNIVVKNCIAYHNVAGIEIENSLYAEVFHNEAYMNTGGILVFDLPDLVQKKGGYVRVYENHIHDNDLSNFAPKGNIVAKVPKGTGVLILATNHVEVHNNRIINNRSVGVGIISYLMTEIPIKDTSYYPYPTGIYVHHNHFERANVRATFEGRFGKMFWFKLKFGKKVPHILYDGIVDEKTLDKNGKVLSPFKICIQNNDNQSFANMDAANGFKHVSRDEKPFDCSLSASELWKEILYEK
;
A
#
# COMPACT_ATOMS: atom_id res chain seq x y z
N MET A 1 44.98 -12.14 32.74
CA MET A 1 43.82 -11.21 32.63
C MET A 1 43.13 -11.24 31.26
N LYS A 2 43.85 -11.16 30.12
CA LYS A 2 43.23 -11.24 28.76
C LYS A 2 42.53 -12.57 28.44
N LEU A 3 43.06 -13.71 28.90
CA LEU A 3 42.45 -15.04 28.65
C LEU A 3 41.14 -15.27 29.42
N PHE A 4 41.03 -14.70 30.63
CA PHE A 4 39.84 -14.81 31.49
C PHE A 4 38.69 -13.94 30.94
N PHE A 5 39.01 -12.76 30.39
CA PHE A 5 38.06 -11.89 29.69
C PHE A 5 37.50 -12.54 28.42
N PHE A 6 38.34 -13.25 27.66
CA PHE A 6 37.91 -13.98 26.45
C PHE A 6 36.98 -15.15 26.80
N PHE A 7 37.23 -15.84 27.91
CA PHE A 7 36.41 -16.98 28.36
C PHE A 7 35.04 -16.51 28.90
N LEU A 8 35.01 -15.45 29.72
CA LEU A 8 33.75 -14.84 30.21
C LEU A 8 32.89 -14.26 29.07
N PHE A 9 33.52 -13.65 28.05
CA PHE A 9 32.82 -13.11 26.89
C PHE A 9 32.18 -14.22 26.04
N ASN A 10 32.89 -15.34 25.82
CA ASN A 10 32.35 -16.49 25.09
C ASN A 10 31.21 -17.18 25.86
N ILE A 11 31.32 -17.31 27.19
CA ILE A 11 30.24 -17.86 28.02
C ILE A 11 28.98 -16.98 27.94
N CYS A 12 29.12 -15.66 28.05
CA CYS A 12 28.00 -14.72 27.96
C CYS A 12 27.30 -14.75 26.58
N LEU A 13 28.08 -14.88 25.50
CA LEU A 13 27.55 -15.05 24.14
C LEU A 13 26.78 -16.38 23.99
N ILE A 14 27.29 -17.48 24.54
CA ILE A 14 26.62 -18.77 24.46
C ILE A 14 25.28 -18.75 25.23
N TYR A 15 25.25 -18.21 26.45
CA TYR A 15 24.00 -18.10 27.24
C TYR A 15 22.94 -17.23 26.56
N SER A 16 23.35 -16.11 25.94
CA SER A 16 22.43 -15.24 25.18
C SER A 16 21.80 -15.96 23.97
N CYS A 17 22.56 -16.78 23.26
CA CYS A 17 22.08 -17.54 22.11
C CYS A 17 21.11 -18.68 22.49
N PHE A 18 21.37 -19.38 23.61
CA PHE A 18 20.44 -20.39 24.14
C PHE A 18 19.14 -19.74 24.65
N GLY A 19 19.23 -18.64 25.41
CA GLY A 19 18.04 -17.92 25.90
C GLY A 19 17.15 -17.39 24.76
N GLN A 20 17.75 -16.95 23.65
CA GLN A 20 17.03 -16.50 22.46
C GLN A 20 16.20 -17.62 21.80
N LYS A 21 16.80 -18.81 21.63
CA LYS A 21 16.13 -19.96 21.04
C LYS A 21 14.99 -20.48 21.92
N ASP A 22 15.18 -20.47 23.24
CA ASP A 22 14.15 -20.91 24.18
C ASP A 22 12.98 -19.92 24.22
N TRP A 23 13.26 -18.62 24.12
CA TRP A 23 12.22 -17.59 24.01
C TRP A 23 11.40 -17.72 22.72
N GLU A 24 12.06 -17.90 21.56
CA GLU A 24 11.38 -18.12 20.27
C GLU A 24 10.41 -19.31 20.36
N LYS A 25 10.88 -20.45 20.89
CA LYS A 25 10.04 -21.64 21.08
C LYS A 25 8.87 -21.35 22.02
N LYS A 26 9.11 -20.67 23.14
CA LYS A 26 8.09 -20.33 24.11
C LYS A 26 6.99 -19.45 23.50
N LEU A 27 7.36 -18.41 22.74
CA LEU A 27 6.40 -17.56 22.06
C LEU A 27 5.57 -18.35 21.06
N GLN A 28 6.21 -19.16 20.21
CA GLN A 28 5.46 -19.97 19.24
C GLN A 28 4.52 -20.97 19.93
N SER A 29 4.95 -21.60 21.03
CA SER A 29 4.08 -22.47 21.83
C SER A 29 2.90 -21.71 22.43
N GLN A 30 3.11 -20.48 22.94
CA GLN A 30 2.02 -19.64 23.44
C GLN A 30 1.00 -19.31 22.35
N LEU A 31 1.44 -18.99 21.13
CA LEU A 31 0.55 -18.74 19.99
C LEU A 31 -0.29 -19.98 19.62
N ILE A 32 0.33 -21.16 19.59
CA ILE A 32 -0.34 -22.43 19.25
C ILE A 32 -1.37 -22.81 20.32
N LEU A 33 -0.98 -22.72 21.59
CA LEU A 33 -1.77 -23.17 22.73
C LEU A 33 -2.76 -22.12 23.25
N ALA A 34 -2.73 -20.90 22.71
CA ALA A 34 -3.66 -19.84 23.09
C ALA A 34 -5.11 -20.31 22.95
N GLU A 35 -5.88 -20.19 24.03
CA GLU A 35 -7.33 -20.35 23.99
C GLU A 35 -7.99 -19.11 23.39
N ASP A 36 -9.19 -19.26 22.85
CA ASP A 36 -9.95 -18.12 22.34
C ASP A 36 -10.19 -17.09 23.45
N GLY A 37 -10.00 -15.81 23.14
CA GLY A 37 -10.06 -14.73 24.13
C GLY A 37 -8.73 -14.40 24.80
N ALA A 38 -7.66 -15.16 24.53
CA ALA A 38 -6.37 -14.94 25.16
C ALA A 38 -5.70 -13.62 24.74
N THR A 39 -4.99 -13.02 25.70
CA THR A 39 -4.00 -11.97 25.43
C THR A 39 -2.61 -12.57 25.55
N ILE A 40 -1.79 -12.39 24.52
CA ILE A 40 -0.38 -12.77 24.46
C ILE A 40 0.44 -11.49 24.63
N ASP A 41 0.90 -11.27 25.87
CA ASP A 41 1.77 -10.15 26.20
C ASP A 41 3.22 -10.44 25.80
N LEU A 42 3.79 -9.55 24.99
CA LEU A 42 5.18 -9.51 24.62
C LEU A 42 5.90 -8.50 25.52
N GLU A 43 7.00 -8.95 26.13
CA GLU A 43 7.82 -8.11 27.00
C GLU A 43 8.57 -7.02 26.23
N ALA A 44 9.06 -6.01 26.96
CA ALA A 44 10.00 -5.07 26.38
C ALA A 44 11.35 -5.76 26.13
N GLY A 45 11.97 -5.50 24.98
CA GLY A 45 13.21 -6.11 24.56
C GLY A 45 13.38 -6.14 23.05
N ASN A 46 14.58 -6.51 22.62
CA ASN A 46 14.88 -6.84 21.23
C ASN A 46 15.14 -8.35 21.13
N PHE A 47 14.23 -9.04 20.47
CA PHE A 47 14.24 -10.49 20.34
C PHE A 47 14.60 -10.83 18.89
N VAL A 48 15.69 -11.56 18.69
CA VAL A 48 16.08 -12.11 17.38
C VAL A 48 15.44 -13.48 17.16
N LEU A 49 14.63 -13.62 16.12
CA LEU A 49 13.97 -14.86 15.71
C LEU A 49 14.59 -15.38 14.42
N SER A 50 14.81 -16.69 14.38
CA SER A 50 15.34 -17.41 13.23
C SER A 50 14.26 -18.05 12.37
N LYS A 51 13.00 -18.08 12.84
CA LYS A 51 11.86 -18.73 12.20
C LYS A 51 10.64 -17.83 12.22
N SER A 52 9.79 -17.92 11.19
CA SER A 52 8.46 -17.32 11.20
C SER A 52 7.66 -17.77 12.44
N ILE A 53 6.91 -16.84 13.03
CA ILE A 53 5.92 -17.16 14.05
C ILE A 53 4.51 -17.13 13.47
N SER A 54 3.63 -18.00 13.96
CA SER A 54 2.29 -18.14 13.38
C SER A 54 1.18 -18.38 14.39
N LEU A 55 0.00 -17.84 14.07
CA LEU A 55 -1.29 -18.04 14.74
C LEU A 55 -2.29 -18.56 13.69
N GLU A 56 -3.02 -19.62 13.98
CA GLU A 56 -4.00 -20.18 13.03
C GLU A 56 -5.26 -20.67 13.75
N SER A 57 -6.43 -20.44 13.16
CA SER A 57 -7.71 -20.96 13.63
C SER A 57 -8.04 -20.56 15.08
N LYS A 58 -7.82 -19.28 15.41
CA LYS A 58 -8.09 -18.70 16.74
C LYS A 58 -9.10 -17.56 16.67
N LYS A 59 -9.79 -17.32 17.77
CA LYS A 59 -10.74 -16.21 17.92
C LYS A 59 -10.43 -15.32 19.10
N ASN A 60 -10.73 -14.03 18.98
CA ASN A 60 -10.65 -13.05 20.07
C ASN A 60 -9.24 -12.94 20.68
N ILE A 61 -8.18 -13.04 19.87
CA ILE A 61 -6.80 -13.00 20.35
C ILE A 61 -6.26 -11.57 20.29
N THR A 62 -5.58 -11.14 21.35
CA THR A 62 -4.76 -9.93 21.34
C THR A 62 -3.27 -10.29 21.47
N ILE A 63 -2.43 -9.84 20.56
CA ILE A 63 -0.96 -9.87 20.69
C ILE A 63 -0.49 -8.45 20.99
N ARG A 64 0.08 -8.25 22.18
CA ARG A 64 0.37 -6.91 22.73
C ARG A 64 1.82 -6.78 23.16
N GLY A 65 2.55 -5.84 22.58
CA GLY A 65 3.85 -5.40 23.10
C GLY A 65 3.76 -4.21 24.06
N LYS A 66 4.92 -3.69 24.47
CA LYS A 66 5.03 -2.54 25.39
C LYS A 66 5.24 -1.19 24.68
N GLY A 67 5.26 -1.19 23.34
CA GLY A 67 5.42 -0.02 22.47
C GLY A 67 6.27 -0.35 21.24
N MET A 68 6.06 0.36 20.13
CA MET A 68 6.81 0.14 18.88
C MET A 68 8.33 0.21 19.09
N ASP A 69 8.82 1.13 19.93
CA ASP A 69 10.25 1.27 20.22
C ASP A 69 10.71 0.49 21.47
N LYS A 70 9.83 -0.31 22.07
CA LYS A 70 10.11 -1.08 23.29
C LYS A 70 10.08 -2.58 23.09
N THR A 71 9.17 -3.09 22.27
CA THR A 71 9.08 -4.52 21.93
C THR A 71 9.40 -4.70 20.46
N ILE A 72 10.57 -5.28 20.17
CA ILE A 72 11.09 -5.46 18.81
C ILE A 72 11.33 -6.95 18.58
N LEU A 73 10.70 -7.49 17.54
CA LEU A 73 10.90 -8.85 17.04
C LEU A 73 11.69 -8.76 15.73
N SER A 74 12.99 -8.99 15.78
CA SER A 74 13.88 -8.94 14.63
C SER A 74 14.05 -10.33 14.02
N PHE A 75 13.85 -10.45 12.72
CA PHE A 75 14.04 -11.66 11.94
C PHE A 75 15.36 -11.61 11.16
N LYS A 76 16.30 -10.76 11.59
CA LYS A 76 17.62 -10.65 10.99
C LYS A 76 18.34 -12.00 11.05
N GLY A 77 18.61 -12.57 9.87
CA GLY A 77 19.20 -13.91 9.76
C GLY A 77 18.19 -15.05 9.81
N GLN A 78 16.91 -14.78 9.56
CA GLN A 78 15.85 -15.80 9.43
C GLN A 78 16.28 -16.94 8.49
N THR A 79 16.22 -18.17 9.00
CA THR A 79 16.61 -19.38 8.28
C THR A 79 15.41 -20.23 7.87
N GLN A 80 14.25 -20.09 8.53
CA GLN A 80 13.03 -20.83 8.22
C GLN A 80 11.81 -19.91 8.04
N GLY A 81 11.00 -20.23 7.02
CA GLY A 81 9.86 -19.41 6.62
C GLY A 81 10.29 -18.13 5.91
N ALA A 82 9.31 -17.32 5.52
CA ALA A 82 9.54 -16.03 4.88
C ALA A 82 8.94 -14.89 5.71
N GLU A 83 7.79 -15.14 6.33
CA GLU A 83 7.07 -14.12 7.07
C GLU A 83 7.71 -13.86 8.45
N GLY A 84 7.57 -12.65 8.99
CA GLY A 84 7.83 -12.40 10.41
C GLY A 84 6.72 -13.05 11.26
N LEU A 85 5.51 -12.50 11.16
CA LEU A 85 4.29 -13.00 11.78
C LEU A 85 3.26 -13.38 10.72
N LYS A 86 2.73 -14.61 10.79
CA LYS A 86 1.66 -15.09 9.93
C LYS A 86 0.41 -15.43 10.74
N ILE A 87 -0.74 -14.87 10.37
CA ILE A 87 -2.03 -15.18 10.98
C ILE A 87 -2.99 -15.67 9.90
N SER A 88 -3.62 -16.83 10.11
CA SER A 88 -4.54 -17.42 9.13
C SER A 88 -5.84 -17.88 9.77
N ASN A 89 -6.94 -17.80 9.01
CA ASN A 89 -8.23 -18.43 9.35
C ASN A 89 -8.74 -18.04 10.74
N ALA A 90 -8.71 -16.74 11.06
CA ALA A 90 -8.91 -16.25 12.41
C ALA A 90 -10.04 -15.21 12.48
N GLU A 91 -10.49 -14.89 13.70
CA GLU A 91 -11.58 -13.94 13.90
C GLU A 91 -11.30 -13.03 15.10
N ASN A 92 -11.57 -11.73 14.97
CA ASN A 92 -11.37 -10.73 16.02
C ASN A 92 -9.95 -10.77 16.61
N ILE A 93 -8.98 -10.39 15.80
CA ILE A 93 -7.56 -10.39 16.15
C ILE A 93 -7.07 -8.95 16.32
N VAL A 94 -6.34 -8.68 17.39
CA VAL A 94 -5.72 -7.38 17.67
C VAL A 94 -4.21 -7.54 17.79
N LEU A 95 -3.48 -6.79 16.97
CA LEU A 95 -2.03 -6.66 17.05
C LEU A 95 -1.71 -5.24 17.50
N GLU A 96 -1.04 -5.09 18.64
CA GLU A 96 -0.75 -3.74 19.16
C GLU A 96 0.58 -3.56 19.89
N ASN A 97 1.17 -2.37 19.70
CA ASN A 97 2.32 -1.88 20.46
C ASN A 97 3.63 -2.70 20.32
N PHE A 98 3.97 -3.18 19.12
CA PHE A 98 5.25 -3.87 18.86
C PHE A 98 5.80 -3.59 17.46
N THR A 99 7.03 -4.05 17.22
CA THR A 99 7.73 -3.96 15.94
C THR A 99 8.11 -5.32 15.41
N ILE A 100 7.98 -5.52 14.09
CA ILE A 100 8.59 -6.63 13.34
C ILE A 100 9.69 -6.04 12.43
N GLN A 101 10.89 -6.59 12.47
CA GLN A 101 12.03 -6.12 11.69
C GLN A 101 12.66 -7.22 10.84
N ASP A 102 13.18 -6.85 9.67
CA ASP A 102 14.13 -7.65 8.89
C ASP A 102 13.68 -9.08 8.54
N SER A 103 12.38 -9.30 8.35
CA SER A 103 11.87 -10.58 7.81
C SER A 103 12.41 -10.82 6.40
N LYS A 104 12.62 -12.09 6.06
CA LYS A 104 13.14 -12.49 4.74
C LYS A 104 12.14 -12.18 3.62
N GLY A 105 10.85 -12.34 3.91
CA GLY A 105 9.71 -11.93 3.09
C GLY A 105 8.81 -11.00 3.89
N ASP A 106 7.50 -11.17 3.80
CA ASP A 106 6.51 -10.25 4.40
C ASP A 106 6.68 -10.08 5.93
N ALA A 107 6.51 -8.87 6.46
CA ALA A 107 6.69 -8.65 7.90
C ALA A 107 5.50 -9.21 8.70
N ILE A 108 4.28 -8.74 8.45
CA ILE A 108 3.06 -9.28 9.08
C ILE A 108 2.03 -9.60 8.02
N LYS A 109 1.74 -10.89 7.86
CA LYS A 109 0.74 -11.38 6.92
C LYS A 109 -0.47 -11.92 7.66
N THR A 110 -1.65 -11.38 7.36
CA THR A 110 -2.92 -11.92 7.86
C THR A 110 -3.79 -12.35 6.68
N MET A 111 -4.29 -13.58 6.71
CA MET A 111 -5.03 -14.18 5.60
C MET A 111 -6.32 -14.83 6.09
N HIS A 112 -7.45 -14.56 5.41
CA HIS A 112 -8.75 -15.09 5.81
C HIS A 112 -9.09 -14.74 7.27
N VAL A 113 -8.92 -13.47 7.63
CA VAL A 113 -9.26 -12.96 8.97
C VAL A 113 -10.46 -12.03 8.87
N ASP A 114 -11.48 -12.27 9.69
CA ASP A 114 -12.57 -11.33 9.92
C ASP A 114 -12.31 -10.54 11.21
N ARG A 115 -12.43 -9.21 11.14
CA ARG A 115 -12.07 -8.27 12.22
C ARG A 115 -10.60 -8.37 12.62
N ILE A 116 -9.71 -7.79 11.82
CA ILE A 116 -8.29 -7.64 12.16
C ILE A 116 -7.96 -6.18 12.46
N VAL A 117 -7.31 -5.94 13.60
CA VAL A 117 -6.84 -4.62 14.03
C VAL A 117 -5.32 -4.62 14.14
N PHE A 118 -4.67 -3.70 13.43
CA PHE A 118 -3.29 -3.30 13.63
C PHE A 118 -3.31 -1.93 14.31
N ARG A 119 -2.76 -1.83 15.52
CA ARG A 119 -2.73 -0.57 16.28
C ARG A 119 -1.35 -0.28 16.83
N LYS A 120 -0.70 0.80 16.40
CA LYS A 120 0.65 1.14 16.87
C LYS A 120 1.62 -0.03 16.67
N VAL A 121 1.62 -0.57 15.45
CA VAL A 121 2.53 -1.62 15.00
C VAL A 121 3.49 -1.02 13.97
N LYS A 122 4.78 -1.35 14.10
CA LYS A 122 5.81 -0.93 13.14
C LYS A 122 6.36 -2.13 12.37
N THR A 123 6.54 -1.99 11.06
CA THR A 123 7.29 -2.93 10.24
C THR A 123 8.44 -2.21 9.56
N GLU A 124 9.62 -2.84 9.56
CA GLU A 124 10.84 -2.16 9.08
C GLU A 124 11.88 -3.16 8.55
N TRP A 125 12.42 -2.86 7.36
CA TRP A 125 13.72 -3.39 6.94
C TRP A 125 14.79 -2.35 7.28
N THR A 126 15.64 -2.66 8.26
CA THR A 126 16.55 -1.69 8.92
C THR A 126 17.71 -1.24 8.03
N GLY A 127 17.94 -1.93 6.91
CA GLY A 127 18.91 -1.55 5.90
C GLY A 127 18.42 -0.46 4.95
N LYS A 128 19.24 -0.13 3.95
CA LYS A 128 18.78 0.72 2.83
C LYS A 128 17.67 0.00 2.04
N PRO A 129 16.70 0.74 1.47
CA PRO A 129 15.73 0.18 0.54
C PRO A 129 16.40 -0.57 -0.61
N LYS A 130 16.02 -1.83 -0.81
CA LYS A 130 16.60 -2.72 -1.82
C LYS A 130 15.63 -3.84 -2.17
N LYS A 131 15.80 -4.40 -3.37
CA LYS A 131 14.91 -5.44 -3.93
C LYS A 131 14.86 -6.74 -3.13
N GLU A 132 15.86 -7.00 -2.28
CA GLU A 132 15.92 -8.19 -1.42
C GLU A 132 15.18 -8.01 -0.09
N ASN A 133 14.66 -6.82 0.21
CA ASN A 133 13.75 -6.64 1.33
C ASN A 133 12.43 -7.40 1.05
N GLY A 134 11.72 -7.76 2.11
CA GLY A 134 10.40 -8.38 1.98
C GLY A 134 9.41 -7.48 1.26
N SER A 135 8.43 -8.10 0.60
CA SER A 135 7.49 -7.41 -0.27
C SER A 135 6.57 -6.49 0.50
N TYR A 136 5.94 -7.01 1.57
CA TYR A 136 4.87 -6.29 2.26
C TYR A 136 5.15 -6.13 3.76
N GLY A 137 4.99 -4.90 4.27
CA GLY A 137 5.10 -4.61 5.69
C GLY A 137 3.89 -5.14 6.46
N LEU A 138 2.78 -4.41 6.42
CA LEU A 138 1.47 -4.88 6.88
C LEU A 138 0.71 -5.48 5.70
N TYR A 139 0.26 -6.73 5.81
CA TYR A 139 -0.33 -7.48 4.70
C TYR A 139 -1.59 -8.26 5.10
N PRO A 140 -2.72 -7.60 5.38
CA PRO A 140 -4.03 -8.22 5.29
C PRO A 140 -4.42 -8.56 3.86
N VAL A 141 -4.77 -9.83 3.64
CA VAL A 141 -5.27 -10.35 2.36
C VAL A 141 -6.46 -11.26 2.55
N SER A 142 -7.47 -11.12 1.69
CA SER A 142 -8.72 -11.89 1.81
C SER A 142 -9.35 -11.76 3.21
N CYS A 143 -9.29 -10.56 3.78
CA CYS A 143 -9.81 -10.22 5.10
C CYS A 143 -11.10 -9.39 4.98
N THR A 144 -11.89 -9.38 6.06
CA THR A 144 -13.07 -8.50 6.19
C THR A 144 -12.96 -7.70 7.48
N ASN A 145 -13.42 -6.45 7.48
CA ASN A 145 -13.38 -5.56 8.65
C ASN A 145 -11.93 -5.34 9.13
N VAL A 146 -11.14 -4.66 8.30
CA VAL A 146 -9.72 -4.39 8.53
C VAL A 146 -9.55 -2.98 9.09
N LEU A 147 -8.89 -2.85 10.24
CA LEU A 147 -8.46 -1.57 10.79
C LEU A 147 -6.94 -1.53 10.90
N ILE A 148 -6.31 -0.55 10.26
CA ILE A 148 -4.89 -0.21 10.42
C ILE A 148 -4.84 1.22 10.95
N ASP A 149 -4.41 1.38 12.21
CA ASP A 149 -4.43 2.67 12.91
C ASP A 149 -3.09 2.95 13.58
N SER A 150 -2.53 4.13 13.31
CA SER A 150 -1.33 4.62 13.98
C SER A 150 -0.11 3.71 13.78
N CYS A 151 -0.02 3.05 12.62
CA CYS A 151 1.06 2.14 12.27
C CYS A 151 2.17 2.82 11.47
N VAL A 152 3.35 2.19 11.44
CA VAL A 152 4.52 2.66 10.69
C VAL A 152 5.04 1.55 9.78
N ALA A 153 5.32 1.83 8.51
CA ALA A 153 5.87 0.84 7.58
C ALA A 153 7.03 1.40 6.75
N ILE A 154 8.17 0.70 6.78
CA ILE A 154 9.45 1.22 6.29
C ILE A 154 10.22 0.19 5.47
N GLY A 155 10.60 0.54 4.25
CA GLY A 155 11.60 -0.20 3.48
C GLY A 155 11.08 -1.44 2.72
N ALA A 156 9.77 -1.61 2.58
CA ALA A 156 9.16 -2.72 1.85
C ALA A 156 9.50 -2.66 0.34
N SER A 157 9.84 -3.80 -0.26
CA SER A 157 10.17 -3.87 -1.69
C SER A 157 8.96 -3.85 -2.62
N ASP A 158 7.76 -3.95 -2.05
CA ASP A 158 6.49 -3.72 -2.72
C ASP A 158 5.74 -2.60 -1.97
N ALA A 159 4.88 -2.92 -1.01
CA ALA A 159 4.10 -1.94 -0.27
C ALA A 159 4.36 -1.96 1.25
N GLY A 160 4.52 -0.78 1.84
CA GLY A 160 4.68 -0.64 3.29
C GLY A 160 3.42 -1.11 4.02
N ILE A 161 2.28 -0.52 3.66
CA ILE A 161 0.96 -0.94 4.12
C ILE A 161 0.18 -1.43 2.90
N TYR A 162 -0.11 -2.72 2.86
CA TYR A 162 -0.84 -3.35 1.76
C TYR A 162 -2.14 -3.93 2.28
N VAL A 163 -3.25 -3.70 1.57
CA VAL A 163 -4.53 -4.37 1.82
C VAL A 163 -5.06 -4.94 0.52
N GLY A 164 -5.07 -6.27 0.42
CA GLY A 164 -5.41 -6.98 -0.81
C GLY A 164 -6.67 -7.81 -0.71
N GLN A 165 -7.48 -7.84 -1.77
CA GLN A 165 -8.63 -8.74 -1.90
C GLN A 165 -9.56 -8.74 -0.67
N SER A 166 -9.71 -7.59 -0.01
CA SER A 166 -10.37 -7.45 1.29
C SER A 166 -11.59 -6.53 1.20
N LYS A 167 -12.38 -6.46 2.28
CA LYS A 167 -13.60 -5.63 2.35
C LYS A 167 -13.73 -4.91 3.68
N ASN A 168 -14.35 -3.73 3.68
CA ASN A 168 -14.57 -2.88 4.85
C ASN A 168 -13.25 -2.54 5.54
N ILE A 169 -12.51 -1.61 4.95
CA ILE A 169 -11.11 -1.33 5.29
C ILE A 169 -10.98 0.11 5.76
N VAL A 170 -10.27 0.31 6.86
CA VAL A 170 -9.87 1.64 7.34
C VAL A 170 -8.37 1.65 7.55
N VAL A 171 -7.67 2.54 6.87
CA VAL A 171 -6.24 2.83 7.06
C VAL A 171 -6.11 4.29 7.47
N LYS A 172 -5.74 4.54 8.73
CA LYS A 172 -5.69 5.90 9.26
C LYS A 172 -4.51 6.18 10.19
N ASN A 173 -4.12 7.44 10.28
CA ASN A 173 -3.06 7.93 11.16
C ASN A 173 -1.71 7.22 10.97
N CYS A 174 -1.47 6.59 9.81
CA CYS A 174 -0.27 5.80 9.57
C CYS A 174 0.84 6.61 8.91
N ILE A 175 2.08 6.15 9.08
CA ILE A 175 3.26 6.72 8.43
C ILE A 175 3.92 5.65 7.56
N ALA A 176 4.05 5.90 6.26
CA ALA A 176 4.68 4.97 5.32
C ALA A 176 5.79 5.68 4.52
N TYR A 177 7.02 5.23 4.67
CA TYR A 177 8.16 5.84 3.98
C TYR A 177 9.25 4.85 3.57
N HIS A 178 10.05 5.24 2.57
CA HIS A 178 11.12 4.41 2.00
C HIS A 178 10.67 3.07 1.38
N ASN A 179 9.38 2.92 1.07
CA ASN A 179 8.82 1.76 0.38
C ASN A 179 8.79 2.01 -1.15
N VAL A 180 8.47 0.98 -1.94
CA VAL A 180 8.07 1.25 -3.33
C VAL A 180 6.71 1.93 -3.34
N ALA A 181 5.67 1.28 -2.81
CA ALA A 181 4.39 1.89 -2.50
C ALA A 181 4.30 2.19 -0.99
N GLY A 182 3.91 3.41 -0.62
CA GLY A 182 3.66 3.72 0.80
C GLY A 182 2.47 2.91 1.32
N ILE A 183 1.30 3.17 0.73
CA ILE A 183 0.04 2.46 1.02
C ILE A 183 -0.54 1.93 -0.28
N GLU A 184 -1.01 0.68 -0.30
CA GLU A 184 -1.65 0.06 -1.44
C GLU A 184 -2.96 -0.62 -1.04
N ILE A 185 -4.03 -0.29 -1.79
CA ILE A 185 -5.32 -0.96 -1.73
C ILE A 185 -5.48 -1.72 -3.05
N GLU A 186 -5.35 -3.05 -3.00
CA GLU A 186 -5.38 -3.91 -4.17
C GLU A 186 -6.66 -4.76 -4.20
N ASN A 187 -7.40 -4.71 -5.31
CA ASN A 187 -8.56 -5.56 -5.58
C ASN A 187 -9.55 -5.59 -4.40
N SER A 188 -9.73 -4.49 -3.69
CA SER A 188 -10.44 -4.41 -2.41
C SER A 188 -11.65 -3.49 -2.50
N LEU A 189 -12.67 -3.76 -1.68
CA LEU A 189 -13.95 -3.02 -1.69
C LEU A 189 -14.15 -2.25 -0.38
N TYR A 190 -14.71 -1.05 -0.48
CA TYR A 190 -15.12 -0.25 0.67
C TYR A 190 -13.93 0.10 1.58
N ALA A 191 -13.01 0.92 1.06
CA ALA A 191 -11.80 1.32 1.77
C ALA A 191 -11.76 2.82 2.04
N GLU A 192 -11.39 3.19 3.26
CA GLU A 192 -11.14 4.57 3.68
C GLU A 192 -9.67 4.71 4.06
N VAL A 193 -8.95 5.60 3.38
CA VAL A 193 -7.52 5.85 3.57
C VAL A 193 -7.33 7.33 3.89
N PHE A 194 -7.16 7.67 5.18
CA PHE A 194 -7.15 9.07 5.61
C PHE A 194 -6.25 9.41 6.80
N HIS A 195 -5.87 10.68 6.92
CA HIS A 195 -4.93 11.16 7.94
C HIS A 195 -3.57 10.43 7.95
N ASN A 196 -3.16 9.88 6.81
CA ASN A 196 -1.86 9.21 6.70
C ASN A 196 -0.79 10.17 6.17
N GLU A 197 0.46 9.88 6.50
CA GLU A 197 1.64 10.52 5.94
C GLU A 197 2.42 9.51 5.09
N ALA A 198 2.44 9.72 3.77
CA ALA A 198 3.11 8.86 2.81
C ALA A 198 4.21 9.66 2.08
N TYR A 199 5.47 9.40 2.45
CA TYR A 199 6.59 10.21 1.96
C TYR A 199 7.86 9.43 1.66
N MET A 200 8.72 9.96 0.80
CA MET A 200 9.98 9.31 0.41
C MET A 200 9.81 7.85 -0.07
N ASN A 201 8.65 7.50 -0.63
CA ASN A 201 8.41 6.24 -1.33
C ASN A 201 8.69 6.43 -2.84
N THR A 202 8.51 5.39 -3.65
CA THR A 202 8.45 5.56 -5.12
C THR A 202 7.09 6.11 -5.55
N GLY A 203 6.03 5.56 -4.96
CA GLY A 203 4.65 6.02 -5.05
C GLY A 203 4.04 6.15 -3.65
N GLY A 204 3.26 7.20 -3.41
CA GLY A 204 2.63 7.46 -2.11
C GLY A 204 1.51 6.48 -1.79
N ILE A 205 0.36 6.63 -2.46
CA ILE A 205 -0.84 5.80 -2.27
C ILE A 205 -1.28 5.19 -3.60
N LEU A 206 -1.43 3.87 -3.66
CA LEU A 206 -1.83 3.13 -4.84
C LEU A 206 -3.21 2.49 -4.61
N VAL A 207 -4.09 2.58 -5.61
CA VAL A 207 -5.42 1.96 -5.60
C VAL A 207 -5.57 1.16 -6.88
N PHE A 208 -5.31 -0.14 -6.79
CA PHE A 208 -5.08 -1.02 -7.94
C PHE A 208 -6.14 -2.12 -8.02
N ASP A 209 -6.57 -2.44 -9.23
CA ASP A 209 -7.21 -3.71 -9.57
C ASP A 209 -6.32 -4.43 -10.59
N LEU A 210 -5.95 -5.66 -10.30
CA LEU A 210 -5.10 -6.52 -11.13
C LEU A 210 -5.87 -7.78 -11.58
N PRO A 211 -5.53 -8.35 -12.76
CA PRO A 211 -6.13 -9.58 -13.25
C PRO A 211 -5.63 -10.82 -12.49
N ASP A 212 -6.27 -11.96 -12.74
CA ASP A 212 -5.84 -13.30 -12.27
C ASP A 212 -5.89 -13.50 -10.74
N LEU A 213 -6.71 -12.71 -10.03
CA LEU A 213 -6.94 -12.80 -8.58
C LEU A 213 -8.33 -13.36 -8.25
N VAL A 214 -8.53 -13.83 -7.01
CA VAL A 214 -9.82 -14.36 -6.55
C VAL A 214 -10.86 -13.25 -6.49
N GLN A 215 -10.51 -12.13 -5.85
CA GLN A 215 -11.29 -10.91 -5.95
C GLN A 215 -10.80 -10.12 -7.15
N LYS A 216 -11.60 -10.06 -8.23
CA LYS A 216 -11.20 -9.48 -9.52
C LYS A 216 -11.48 -7.99 -9.66
N LYS A 217 -12.27 -7.45 -8.74
CA LYS A 217 -12.75 -6.08 -8.75
C LYS A 217 -12.67 -5.50 -7.35
N GLY A 218 -12.05 -4.33 -7.26
CA GLY A 218 -12.13 -3.43 -6.14
C GLY A 218 -13.07 -2.25 -6.42
N GLY A 219 -13.02 -1.26 -5.53
CA GLY A 219 -13.72 0.00 -5.68
C GLY A 219 -14.46 0.45 -4.44
N TYR A 220 -15.11 1.61 -4.55
CA TYR A 220 -15.63 2.35 -3.40
C TYR A 220 -14.48 2.65 -2.44
N VAL A 221 -13.46 3.35 -2.95
CA VAL A 221 -12.22 3.69 -2.22
C VAL A 221 -12.11 5.20 -2.06
N ARG A 222 -11.88 5.65 -0.84
CA ARG A 222 -11.78 7.05 -0.45
C ARG A 222 -10.36 7.30 0.02
N VAL A 223 -9.65 8.20 -0.66
CA VAL A 223 -8.31 8.65 -0.27
C VAL A 223 -8.42 10.12 0.08
N TYR A 224 -8.42 10.44 1.37
CA TYR A 224 -8.68 11.81 1.80
C TYR A 224 -7.91 12.29 3.02
N GLU A 225 -7.70 13.59 3.13
CA GLU A 225 -7.01 14.21 4.29
C GLU A 225 -5.63 13.59 4.58
N ASN A 226 -4.95 13.10 3.54
CA ASN A 226 -3.58 12.57 3.65
C ASN A 226 -2.55 13.65 3.31
N HIS A 227 -1.36 13.50 3.88
CA HIS A 227 -0.15 14.23 3.49
C HIS A 227 0.72 13.31 2.63
N ILE A 228 0.74 13.56 1.32
CA ILE A 228 1.39 12.67 0.33
C ILE A 228 2.50 13.46 -0.35
N HIS A 229 3.74 13.28 0.09
CA HIS A 229 4.81 14.19 -0.32
C HIS A 229 6.18 13.58 -0.57
N ASP A 230 6.96 14.21 -1.44
CA ASP A 230 8.36 13.82 -1.71
C ASP A 230 8.55 12.33 -2.04
N ASN A 231 7.57 11.68 -2.69
CA ASN A 231 7.65 10.27 -3.08
C ASN A 231 8.53 10.11 -4.34
N ASP A 232 9.80 10.46 -4.17
CA ASP A 232 10.84 10.53 -5.19
C ASP A 232 11.91 9.44 -5.02
N LEU A 233 11.65 8.38 -4.25
CA LEU A 233 12.58 7.24 -4.15
C LEU A 233 12.63 6.48 -5.49
N SER A 234 13.81 6.00 -5.87
CA SER A 234 13.94 5.16 -7.06
C SER A 234 13.28 3.81 -6.84
N ASN A 235 12.53 3.34 -7.83
CA ASN A 235 11.81 2.09 -7.74
C ASN A 235 12.79 0.92 -7.58
N PHE A 236 12.64 0.17 -6.50
CA PHE A 236 13.51 -0.96 -6.16
C PHE A 236 12.74 -2.29 -6.10
N ALA A 237 11.51 -2.34 -6.60
CA ALA A 237 10.75 -3.57 -6.63
C ALA A 237 11.43 -4.62 -7.51
N PRO A 238 11.28 -5.91 -7.17
CA PRO A 238 11.73 -6.99 -8.03
C PRO A 238 11.16 -6.87 -9.46
N LYS A 239 11.99 -7.16 -10.46
CA LYS A 239 11.54 -7.18 -11.86
C LYS A 239 10.45 -8.25 -12.04
N GLY A 240 9.35 -7.87 -12.68
CA GLY A 240 8.22 -8.75 -12.92
C GLY A 240 6.99 -8.36 -12.11
N ASN A 241 7.17 -7.76 -10.92
CA ASN A 241 6.06 -7.21 -10.14
C ASN A 241 5.45 -6.01 -10.88
N ILE A 242 4.13 -5.85 -10.75
CA ILE A 242 3.43 -4.73 -11.40
C ILE A 242 3.88 -3.39 -10.82
N VAL A 243 4.12 -3.33 -9.50
CA VAL A 243 4.58 -2.13 -8.80
C VAL A 243 5.94 -1.65 -9.33
N ALA A 244 6.76 -2.52 -9.92
CA ALA A 244 8.04 -2.16 -10.54
C ALA A 244 7.87 -1.23 -11.76
N LYS A 245 6.64 -1.10 -12.26
CA LYS A 245 6.28 -0.15 -13.31
C LYS A 245 5.84 1.21 -12.77
N VAL A 246 5.62 1.37 -11.46
CA VAL A 246 5.23 2.66 -10.86
C VAL A 246 6.37 3.66 -11.08
N PRO A 247 6.11 4.80 -11.75
CA PRO A 247 7.12 5.83 -11.91
C PRO A 247 7.48 6.42 -10.55
N LYS A 248 8.77 6.55 -10.28
CA LYS A 248 9.28 7.42 -9.21
C LYS A 248 8.65 8.81 -9.31
N GLY A 249 8.25 9.38 -8.19
CA GLY A 249 7.60 10.70 -8.14
C GLY A 249 6.10 10.64 -8.23
N THR A 250 5.47 9.56 -7.78
CA THR A 250 4.01 9.37 -7.87
C THR A 250 3.36 9.67 -6.53
N GLY A 251 2.38 10.57 -6.50
CA GLY A 251 1.57 10.84 -5.32
C GLY A 251 0.52 9.75 -5.12
N VAL A 252 -0.57 9.83 -5.88
CA VAL A 252 -1.64 8.83 -5.95
C VAL A 252 -1.68 8.19 -7.33
N LEU A 253 -1.89 6.88 -7.41
CA LEU A 253 -2.09 6.18 -8.67
C LEU A 253 -3.27 5.21 -8.58
N ILE A 254 -4.26 5.46 -9.43
CA ILE A 254 -5.43 4.61 -9.61
C ILE A 254 -5.18 3.77 -10.86
N LEU A 255 -5.15 2.45 -10.70
CA LEU A 255 -4.96 1.49 -11.80
C LEU A 255 -6.19 0.60 -11.93
N ALA A 256 -6.99 0.84 -12.96
CA ALA A 256 -8.21 0.08 -13.31
C ALA A 256 -9.34 0.03 -12.26
N THR A 257 -9.12 0.47 -11.01
CA THR A 257 -10.14 0.46 -9.96
C THR A 257 -11.29 1.43 -10.28
N ASN A 258 -12.50 1.09 -9.83
CA ASN A 258 -13.71 1.88 -10.05
C ASN A 258 -14.22 2.56 -8.77
N HIS A 259 -15.00 3.63 -8.89
CA HIS A 259 -15.62 4.33 -7.75
C HIS A 259 -14.55 4.75 -6.72
N VAL A 260 -13.60 5.58 -7.18
CA VAL A 260 -12.51 6.07 -6.33
C VAL A 260 -12.63 7.58 -6.18
N GLU A 261 -12.64 8.04 -4.94
CA GLU A 261 -12.71 9.45 -4.58
C GLU A 261 -11.40 9.87 -3.92
N VAL A 262 -10.74 10.89 -4.47
CA VAL A 262 -9.47 11.45 -3.98
C VAL A 262 -9.72 12.91 -3.62
N HIS A 263 -9.77 13.23 -2.32
CA HIS A 263 -10.16 14.58 -1.91
C HIS A 263 -9.50 15.10 -0.63
N ASN A 264 -9.44 16.42 -0.47
CA ASN A 264 -8.86 17.05 0.73
C ASN A 264 -7.43 16.60 1.07
N ASN A 265 -6.67 16.07 0.10
CA ASN A 265 -5.28 15.68 0.33
C ASN A 265 -4.33 16.83 0.05
N ARG A 266 -3.18 16.83 0.75
CA ARG A 266 -2.02 17.65 0.40
C ARG A 266 -1.06 16.78 -0.40
N ILE A 267 -0.97 17.01 -1.71
CA ILE A 267 -0.16 16.23 -2.65
C ILE A 267 1.00 17.09 -3.14
N ILE A 268 2.15 16.95 -2.48
CA ILE A 268 3.23 17.95 -2.51
C ILE A 268 4.55 17.31 -3.01
N ASN A 269 5.26 17.96 -3.92
CA ASN A 269 6.63 17.59 -4.33
C ASN A 269 6.84 16.15 -4.85
N ASN A 270 5.79 15.48 -5.33
CA ASN A 270 5.91 14.23 -6.08
C ASN A 270 6.29 14.55 -7.54
N ARG A 271 7.51 14.23 -8.00
CA ARG A 271 8.09 14.83 -9.23
C ARG A 271 7.40 14.50 -10.55
N SER A 272 6.72 13.37 -10.66
CA SER A 272 6.25 12.81 -11.94
C SER A 272 4.74 12.88 -12.08
N VAL A 273 3.99 12.48 -11.06
CA VAL A 273 2.52 12.39 -11.11
C VAL A 273 1.97 12.79 -9.75
N GLY A 274 0.96 13.66 -9.71
CA GLY A 274 0.24 14.01 -8.49
C GLY A 274 -0.86 12.99 -8.26
N VAL A 275 -1.80 12.90 -9.21
CA VAL A 275 -2.79 11.82 -9.30
C VAL A 275 -2.75 11.23 -10.71
N GLY A 276 -2.56 9.92 -10.82
CA GLY A 276 -2.67 9.19 -12.09
C GLY A 276 -3.95 8.36 -12.14
N ILE A 277 -4.70 8.46 -13.23
CA ILE A 277 -5.92 7.68 -13.50
C ILE A 277 -5.64 6.83 -14.75
N ILE A 278 -5.33 5.56 -14.53
CA ILE A 278 -4.68 4.71 -15.53
C ILE A 278 -5.46 3.40 -15.72
N SER A 279 -5.74 3.05 -16.96
CA SER A 279 -6.20 1.72 -17.38
C SER A 279 -5.05 0.72 -17.32
N TYR A 280 -5.37 -0.52 -16.96
CA TYR A 280 -4.41 -1.61 -17.01
C TYR A 280 -3.85 -1.85 -18.41
N LEU A 281 -4.57 -1.44 -19.47
CA LEU A 281 -4.10 -1.53 -20.84
C LEU A 281 -2.78 -0.76 -21.08
N MET A 282 -2.52 0.29 -20.29
CA MET A 282 -1.24 1.02 -20.32
C MET A 282 -0.04 0.17 -19.90
N THR A 283 -0.25 -0.93 -19.18
CA THR A 283 0.83 -1.82 -18.76
C THR A 283 1.39 -2.64 -19.93
N GLU A 284 0.60 -2.78 -21.01
CA GLU A 284 0.82 -3.67 -22.17
C GLU A 284 1.07 -5.14 -21.79
N ILE A 285 0.61 -5.55 -20.61
CA ILE A 285 0.60 -6.95 -20.22
C ILE A 285 -0.72 -7.55 -20.76
N PRO A 286 -0.67 -8.65 -21.54
CA PRO A 286 -1.87 -9.30 -22.03
C PRO A 286 -2.80 -9.70 -20.88
N ILE A 287 -4.08 -9.34 -21.00
CA ILE A 287 -5.12 -9.77 -20.06
C ILE A 287 -5.60 -11.16 -20.50
N LYS A 288 -5.43 -12.15 -19.63
CA LYS A 288 -5.93 -13.52 -19.85
C LYS A 288 -7.25 -13.77 -19.14
N ASP A 289 -7.47 -13.10 -18.01
CA ASP A 289 -8.72 -13.15 -17.27
C ASP A 289 -9.84 -12.39 -18.01
N THR A 290 -10.76 -13.12 -18.62
CA THR A 290 -11.88 -12.55 -19.39
C THR A 290 -12.90 -11.80 -18.53
N SER A 291 -12.87 -11.98 -17.21
CA SER A 291 -13.76 -11.30 -16.27
C SER A 291 -13.11 -10.08 -15.59
N TYR A 292 -11.84 -9.81 -15.88
CA TYR A 292 -11.16 -8.62 -15.40
C TYR A 292 -11.64 -7.37 -16.13
N TYR A 293 -11.84 -6.28 -15.40
CA TYR A 293 -12.27 -4.99 -15.95
C TYR A 293 -11.10 -4.01 -15.91
N PRO A 294 -10.49 -3.66 -17.06
CA PRO A 294 -9.21 -2.94 -17.08
C PRO A 294 -9.33 -1.42 -17.06
N TYR A 295 -10.55 -0.86 -16.95
CA TYR A 295 -10.81 0.58 -17.11
C TYR A 295 -11.12 1.24 -15.76
N PRO A 296 -10.45 2.34 -15.38
CA PRO A 296 -10.88 3.15 -14.25
C PRO A 296 -12.15 3.91 -14.62
N THR A 297 -13.17 3.83 -13.77
CA THR A 297 -14.48 4.47 -14.00
C THR A 297 -15.05 4.98 -12.68
N GLY A 298 -15.87 6.03 -12.73
CA GLY A 298 -16.43 6.64 -11.52
C GLY A 298 -15.34 7.21 -10.62
N ILE A 299 -14.48 8.05 -11.18
CA ILE A 299 -13.35 8.63 -10.44
C ILE A 299 -13.66 10.08 -10.13
N TYR A 300 -13.42 10.50 -8.91
CA TYR A 300 -13.67 11.88 -8.50
C TYR A 300 -12.45 12.46 -7.76
N VAL A 301 -11.83 13.48 -8.35
CA VAL A 301 -10.65 14.15 -7.78
C VAL A 301 -10.99 15.60 -7.49
N HIS A 302 -11.12 15.96 -6.21
CA HIS A 302 -11.59 17.30 -5.82
C HIS A 302 -11.01 17.80 -4.50
N HIS A 303 -10.93 19.12 -4.31
CA HIS A 303 -10.50 19.74 -3.05
C HIS A 303 -9.11 19.28 -2.58
N ASN A 304 -8.26 18.79 -3.47
CA ASN A 304 -6.87 18.50 -3.16
C ASN A 304 -6.02 19.75 -3.34
N HIS A 305 -4.97 19.86 -2.55
CA HIS A 305 -3.94 20.87 -2.70
C HIS A 305 -2.73 20.29 -3.40
N PHE A 306 -2.40 20.82 -4.58
CA PHE A 306 -1.22 20.40 -5.34
C PHE A 306 -0.08 21.40 -5.22
N GLU A 307 1.12 20.88 -4.99
CA GLU A 307 2.36 21.65 -5.08
C GLU A 307 3.46 20.79 -5.68
N ARG A 308 4.28 21.37 -6.54
CA ARG A 308 5.45 20.71 -7.11
C ARG A 308 6.51 21.72 -7.49
N ALA A 309 7.76 21.46 -7.10
CA ALA A 309 8.90 22.19 -7.63
C ALA A 309 8.95 22.18 -9.17
N ASN A 310 9.48 23.24 -9.78
CA ASN A 310 9.62 23.34 -11.24
C ASN A 310 10.74 22.41 -11.77
N VAL A 311 10.47 21.11 -11.79
CA VAL A 311 11.39 20.03 -12.16
C VAL A 311 10.80 19.15 -13.25
N ARG A 312 11.66 18.42 -13.98
CA ARG A 312 11.19 17.43 -14.94
C ARG A 312 10.73 16.17 -14.22
N ALA A 313 9.76 15.46 -14.81
CA ALA A 313 9.40 14.12 -14.39
C ALA A 313 10.60 13.18 -14.48
N THR A 314 10.52 12.04 -13.78
CA THR A 314 11.57 11.02 -13.82
C THR A 314 11.87 10.58 -15.26
N PHE A 315 13.15 10.28 -15.53
CA PHE A 315 13.57 9.60 -16.76
C PHE A 315 13.67 8.07 -16.55
N GLU A 316 13.54 7.61 -15.31
CA GLU A 316 13.71 6.20 -14.93
C GLU A 316 12.54 5.35 -15.45
N GLY A 317 12.87 4.14 -15.92
CA GLY A 317 11.89 3.18 -16.41
C GLY A 317 11.21 3.59 -17.71
N ARG A 318 10.26 2.76 -18.16
CA ARG A 318 9.52 2.95 -19.41
C ARG A 318 8.65 4.21 -19.37
N PHE A 319 7.85 4.37 -18.32
CA PHE A 319 6.94 5.50 -18.16
C PHE A 319 7.68 6.83 -17.95
N GLY A 320 8.86 6.80 -17.28
CA GLY A 320 9.73 7.98 -17.23
C GLY A 320 10.17 8.44 -18.62
N LYS A 321 10.63 7.51 -19.46
CA LYS A 321 10.96 7.80 -20.87
C LYS A 321 9.75 8.30 -21.67
N MET A 322 8.55 7.79 -21.39
CA MET A 322 7.31 8.28 -22.00
C MET A 322 7.05 9.77 -21.68
N PHE A 323 7.23 10.20 -20.42
CA PHE A 323 7.10 11.61 -20.05
C PHE A 323 8.03 12.53 -20.86
N TRP A 324 9.22 12.04 -21.18
CA TRP A 324 10.24 12.81 -21.91
C TRP A 324 10.05 12.80 -23.42
N PHE A 325 9.81 11.64 -24.02
CA PHE A 325 9.84 11.48 -25.47
C PHE A 325 8.47 11.56 -26.14
N LYS A 326 7.41 11.10 -25.46
CA LYS A 326 6.05 11.08 -25.99
C LYS A 326 5.28 12.31 -25.53
N LEU A 327 5.21 12.53 -24.22
CA LEU A 327 4.38 13.59 -23.64
C LEU A 327 5.08 14.96 -23.62
N LYS A 328 6.42 14.98 -23.55
CA LYS A 328 7.27 16.18 -23.66
C LYS A 328 6.85 17.33 -22.73
N PHE A 329 6.42 17.02 -21.51
CA PHE A 329 5.95 18.04 -20.55
C PHE A 329 7.04 19.01 -20.07
N GLY A 330 8.32 18.69 -20.31
CA GLY A 330 9.44 19.48 -19.81
C GLY A 330 9.39 19.56 -18.30
N LYS A 331 9.49 20.78 -17.74
CA LYS A 331 9.35 21.02 -16.30
C LYS A 331 7.91 21.33 -15.87
N LYS A 332 6.98 21.48 -16.82
CA LYS A 332 5.56 21.78 -16.57
C LYS A 332 4.73 20.51 -16.59
N VAL A 333 5.12 19.56 -15.75
CA VAL A 333 4.44 18.26 -15.61
C VAL A 333 3.07 18.50 -14.96
N PRO A 334 1.95 18.10 -15.58
CA PRO A 334 0.63 18.22 -14.97
C PRO A 334 0.52 17.47 -13.63
N HIS A 335 -0.33 17.95 -12.74
CA HIS A 335 -0.57 17.31 -11.44
C HIS A 335 -1.46 16.08 -11.60
N ILE A 336 -2.51 16.18 -12.41
CA ILE A 336 -3.45 15.10 -12.69
C ILE A 336 -3.21 14.59 -14.11
N LEU A 337 -3.02 13.28 -14.24
CA LEU A 337 -2.84 12.60 -15.53
C LEU A 337 -3.90 11.52 -15.70
N TYR A 338 -4.70 11.64 -16.75
CA TYR A 338 -5.59 10.59 -17.22
C TYR A 338 -5.01 9.97 -18.49
N ASP A 339 -5.04 8.66 -18.62
CA ASP A 339 -4.49 8.00 -19.81
C ASP A 339 -5.32 8.20 -21.09
N GLY A 340 -6.61 8.53 -20.97
CA GLY A 340 -7.50 8.72 -22.11
C GLY A 340 -8.13 7.44 -22.65
N ILE A 341 -7.96 6.31 -21.97
CA ILE A 341 -8.53 5.03 -22.39
C ILE A 341 -9.92 4.89 -21.78
N VAL A 342 -10.95 4.77 -22.62
CA VAL A 342 -12.36 4.71 -22.24
C VAL A 342 -12.96 3.38 -22.66
N ASP A 343 -13.85 2.82 -21.83
CA ASP A 343 -14.68 1.69 -22.22
C ASP A 343 -15.85 2.16 -23.09
N GLU A 344 -15.86 1.75 -24.37
CA GLU A 344 -16.91 2.09 -25.32
C GLU A 344 -18.31 1.71 -24.83
N LYS A 345 -18.43 0.70 -23.95
CA LYS A 345 -19.72 0.26 -23.38
C LYS A 345 -20.30 1.26 -22.38
N THR A 346 -19.51 2.22 -21.90
CA THR A 346 -19.94 3.25 -20.96
C THR A 346 -20.36 4.55 -21.64
N LEU A 347 -20.36 4.58 -22.99
CA LEU A 347 -20.69 5.77 -23.77
C LEU A 347 -22.18 5.83 -24.13
N ASP A 348 -22.71 7.05 -24.19
CA ASP A 348 -24.00 7.35 -24.79
C ASP A 348 -23.92 7.37 -26.33
N LYS A 349 -25.07 7.55 -26.99
CA LYS A 349 -25.17 7.62 -28.46
C LYS A 349 -24.37 8.76 -29.11
N ASN A 350 -23.91 9.74 -28.32
CA ASN A 350 -23.12 10.88 -28.78
C ASN A 350 -21.64 10.73 -28.38
N GLY A 351 -21.22 9.57 -27.86
CA GLY A 351 -19.85 9.31 -27.43
C GLY A 351 -19.48 9.93 -26.07
N LYS A 352 -20.45 10.34 -25.25
CA LYS A 352 -20.19 10.87 -23.89
C LYS A 352 -20.26 9.77 -22.85
N VAL A 353 -19.34 9.78 -21.89
CA VAL A 353 -19.34 8.82 -20.77
C VAL A 353 -20.58 9.03 -19.89
N LEU A 354 -21.32 7.96 -19.64
CA LEU A 354 -22.52 7.92 -18.80
C LEU A 354 -22.15 7.97 -17.32
N SER A 355 -23.04 8.54 -16.49
CA SER A 355 -22.98 8.29 -15.04
C SER A 355 -23.36 6.83 -14.73
N PRO A 356 -22.75 6.17 -13.73
CA PRO A 356 -21.75 6.71 -12.79
C PRO A 356 -20.30 6.56 -13.25
N PHE A 357 -20.02 6.25 -14.52
CA PHE A 357 -18.69 5.87 -15.01
C PHE A 357 -17.73 7.04 -15.27
N LYS A 358 -18.20 8.28 -15.13
CA LYS A 358 -17.43 9.48 -15.45
C LYS A 358 -16.16 9.61 -14.60
N ILE A 359 -15.19 10.32 -15.16
CA ILE A 359 -14.07 10.89 -14.41
C ILE A 359 -14.40 12.36 -14.21
N CYS A 360 -14.46 12.80 -12.96
CA CYS A 360 -14.77 14.16 -12.58
C CYS A 360 -13.59 14.77 -11.82
N ILE A 361 -13.22 15.99 -12.18
CA ILE A 361 -12.07 16.73 -11.65
C ILE A 361 -12.49 18.18 -11.47
N GLN A 362 -12.64 18.64 -10.23
CA GLN A 362 -13.05 20.01 -9.94
C GLN A 362 -12.59 20.47 -8.56
N ASN A 363 -12.58 21.79 -8.33
CA ASN A 363 -12.32 22.40 -7.02
C ASN A 363 -10.99 22.01 -6.36
N ASN A 364 -9.93 21.73 -7.12
CA ASN A 364 -8.59 21.51 -6.57
C ASN A 364 -7.75 22.79 -6.60
N ASP A 365 -6.91 23.01 -5.59
CA ASP A 365 -5.96 24.12 -5.57
C ASP A 365 -4.74 23.80 -6.43
N ASN A 366 -4.27 24.78 -7.22
CA ASN A 366 -3.13 24.65 -8.13
C ASN A 366 -3.25 23.45 -9.10
N GLN A 367 -4.48 23.12 -9.51
CA GLN A 367 -4.74 22.07 -10.46
C GLN A 367 -4.00 22.28 -11.79
N SER A 368 -3.48 21.19 -12.34
CA SER A 368 -3.14 21.13 -13.76
C SER A 368 -3.40 19.72 -14.25
N PHE A 369 -3.95 19.61 -15.46
CA PHE A 369 -4.44 18.36 -16.00
C PHE A 369 -3.79 18.02 -17.35
N ALA A 370 -3.66 16.74 -17.65
CA ALA A 370 -3.58 16.27 -19.02
C ALA A 370 -4.28 14.92 -19.22
N ASN A 371 -5.02 14.83 -20.32
CA ASN A 371 -5.38 13.58 -20.96
C ASN A 371 -4.25 13.18 -21.93
N MET A 372 -3.66 12.02 -21.70
CA MET A 372 -2.50 11.55 -22.44
C MET A 372 -2.82 10.97 -23.82
N ASP A 373 -4.09 10.67 -24.13
CA ASP A 373 -4.51 10.11 -25.41
C ASP A 373 -3.77 8.79 -25.75
N ALA A 374 -3.64 7.91 -24.76
CA ALA A 374 -2.86 6.69 -24.88
C ALA A 374 -3.45 5.70 -25.89
N ALA A 375 -4.78 5.62 -26.00
CA ALA A 375 -5.48 4.77 -26.97
C ALA A 375 -5.07 5.10 -28.43
N ASN A 376 -4.72 6.36 -28.71
CA ASN A 376 -4.29 6.80 -30.04
C ASN A 376 -2.76 7.01 -30.14
N GLY A 377 -2.00 6.48 -29.19
CA GLY A 377 -0.53 6.53 -29.19
C GLY A 377 0.05 7.88 -28.80
N PHE A 378 -0.63 8.63 -27.94
CA PHE A 378 -0.21 9.94 -27.39
C PHE A 378 -0.14 11.06 -28.44
N LYS A 379 -0.95 10.97 -29.51
CA LYS A 379 -0.90 11.92 -30.64
C LYS A 379 -1.59 13.25 -30.29
N HIS A 380 -2.64 13.21 -29.48
CA HIS A 380 -3.49 14.35 -29.16
C HIS A 380 -3.56 14.60 -27.65
N VAL A 381 -2.40 14.71 -27.00
CA VAL A 381 -2.33 15.07 -25.58
C VAL A 381 -3.05 16.39 -25.34
N SER A 382 -4.11 16.36 -24.54
CA SER A 382 -4.94 17.52 -24.23
C SER A 382 -4.72 17.98 -22.80
N ARG A 383 -4.66 19.30 -22.59
CA ARG A 383 -4.66 19.94 -21.26
C ARG A 383 -6.02 20.58 -20.93
N ASP A 384 -7.02 20.38 -21.78
CA ASP A 384 -8.37 20.89 -21.53
C ASP A 384 -9.06 20.04 -20.46
N GLU A 385 -9.36 20.68 -19.34
CA GLU A 385 -10.03 20.06 -18.19
C GLU A 385 -11.54 20.19 -18.24
N LYS A 386 -12.11 21.05 -19.09
CA LYS A 386 -13.55 21.29 -19.20
C LYS A 386 -14.39 20.02 -19.39
N PRO A 387 -13.95 19.00 -20.17
CA PRO A 387 -14.72 17.76 -20.30
C PRO A 387 -14.86 16.96 -18.99
N PHE A 388 -14.01 17.24 -18.00
CA PHE A 388 -13.96 16.58 -16.70
C PHE A 388 -14.50 17.46 -15.57
N ASP A 389 -14.93 18.69 -15.88
CA ASP A 389 -15.57 19.60 -14.93
C ASP A 389 -17.00 19.12 -14.63
N CYS A 390 -17.10 18.21 -13.66
CA CYS A 390 -18.33 17.58 -13.22
C CYS A 390 -18.23 17.14 -11.76
N SER A 391 -19.36 16.71 -11.19
CA SER A 391 -19.44 16.11 -9.86
C SER A 391 -20.03 14.70 -9.95
N LEU A 392 -19.59 13.82 -9.06
CA LEU A 392 -20.29 12.57 -8.74
C LEU A 392 -20.91 12.69 -7.34
N SER A 393 -22.13 12.20 -7.18
CA SER A 393 -22.83 12.16 -5.90
C SER A 393 -22.27 11.07 -4.99
N ALA A 394 -22.51 11.21 -3.68
CA ALA A 394 -22.15 10.17 -2.72
C ALA A 394 -22.77 8.81 -3.09
N SER A 395 -24.02 8.77 -3.55
CA SER A 395 -24.67 7.52 -4.00
C SER A 395 -24.04 6.88 -5.24
N GLU A 396 -23.35 7.66 -6.08
CA GLU A 396 -22.62 7.14 -7.25
C GLU A 396 -21.24 6.60 -6.87
N LEU A 397 -20.61 7.18 -5.85
CA LEU A 397 -19.29 6.79 -5.36
C LEU A 397 -19.32 5.78 -4.20
N TRP A 398 -20.49 5.65 -3.54
CA TRP A 398 -20.69 4.91 -2.31
C TRP A 398 -22.04 4.20 -2.31
N LYS A 399 -22.03 2.91 -1.97
CA LYS A 399 -23.19 2.29 -1.35
C LYS A 399 -23.03 2.50 0.14
N GLU A 400 -24.05 3.04 0.83
CA GLU A 400 -24.02 3.20 2.29
C GLU A 400 -23.50 1.90 2.93
N ILE A 401 -22.31 1.98 3.52
CA ILE A 401 -21.77 0.92 4.34
C ILE A 401 -22.62 0.99 5.61
N LEU A 402 -23.66 0.17 5.68
CA LEU A 402 -24.28 -0.16 6.95
C LEU A 402 -23.19 -0.87 7.76
N TYR A 403 -22.47 -0.10 8.58
CA TYR A 403 -21.75 -0.63 9.73
C TYR A 403 -22.83 -1.21 10.66
N GLU A 404 -23.28 -2.43 10.38
CA GLU A 404 -23.95 -3.21 11.41
C GLU A 404 -22.93 -3.40 12.54
N LYS A 405 -23.35 -2.91 13.71
CA LYS A 405 -22.58 -2.63 14.92
C LYS A 405 -21.66 -3.74 15.39
#